data_AF-A0AAE9WFA9-F1
#
_entry.id   AF-A0AAE9WFA9-F1
#
_cell.length_a   1.000
_cell.length_b   1.000
_cell.length_c   1.000
_cell.angle_alpha   90.00
_cell.angle_beta   90.00
_cell.angle_gamma   90.00
#
_symmetry.space_group_name_H-M   'P 1'
#
loop_
_entity.id
_entity.type
_entity.pdbx_description
1 polymer ?
#
loop_
_entity_poly.entity_id
_entity_poly.type
_entity_poly.pdbx_seq_one_letter_code
_entity_poly.pdbx_strand_id
1 'polypeptide(L)'
;MGKANKATKKFNKNHLKDTLQRRRQLAKEKRSHESKTKKSPTTQEEKSISDDPNKRFQREDVSEFYAKLDPSKAASRKSGDLVKEHDHAPLGNDKAQESEDGLLRYSGKELEAAIAFCRKLSGTEQPDSLISNLPEELNKKLTEMDFDQRSSFLQDCRKSFASLLMNEVLSSGGDIQVLSSVEEVISHIKNFSSFPPGFIAKACQIFISYPDAREQIQAIINNVCKASPSLIVTTFQHFYVQLLSFFKSSPNQSGNLDTVEEMQLFLIELLSLSPDTCKKIFLSYTDQLNVHLQNCLKQADNVDAHKLIYNWQFSLSLQFWSEVVCLLWEDLQIICKEISPQLINLILDTMRLIPTEQYYPLRLRLLSSLVRICRSTHLYIPLSSQFVEMAPFFLKKSRNLTRGEDSAYSFDVLTTLHIPKECLASQSYRKNLRKTYLSMMTEYYATFSNSIAFPELVVPVISQLRIFVSRYPFENSISQFLQKLEDTYSFIQQKRLNIEFTQKDHSQVIAFERDLDWRSTPIGKSVK
;
A
#
# COMPACT_ATOMS: atom_id res chain seq x y z
N MET A 1 -46.97 -42.31 -5.00
CA MET A 1 -45.83 -42.73 -4.17
C MET A 1 -45.05 -43.82 -4.89
N GLY A 2 -43.79 -43.56 -5.28
CA GLY A 2 -42.97 -44.52 -6.04
C GLY A 2 -42.49 -45.69 -5.16
N LYS A 3 -42.63 -46.93 -5.64
CA LYS A 3 -42.18 -48.14 -4.92
C LYS A 3 -40.65 -48.18 -4.86
N ALA A 4 -40.09 -48.27 -3.65
CA ALA A 4 -38.65 -48.37 -3.43
C ALA A 4 -38.03 -49.58 -4.15
N ASN A 5 -36.87 -49.36 -4.77
CA ASN A 5 -36.19 -50.32 -5.63
C ASN A 5 -35.73 -51.57 -4.84
N LYS A 6 -35.62 -52.73 -5.50
CA LYS A 6 -35.25 -54.01 -4.82
C LYS A 6 -33.92 -53.91 -4.06
N ALA A 7 -32.96 -53.16 -4.58
CA ALA A 7 -31.68 -52.88 -3.93
C ALA A 7 -31.86 -52.13 -2.60
N THR A 8 -32.74 -51.13 -2.55
CA THR A 8 -33.04 -50.35 -1.34
C THR A 8 -33.72 -51.21 -0.28
N LYS A 9 -34.62 -52.12 -0.68
CA LYS A 9 -35.25 -53.08 0.24
C LYS A 9 -34.25 -54.09 0.80
N LYS A 10 -33.31 -54.59 -0.02
CA LYS A 10 -32.25 -55.51 0.42
C LYS A 10 -31.28 -54.84 1.39
N PHE A 11 -30.90 -53.59 1.13
CA PHE A 11 -30.07 -52.80 2.04
C PHE A 11 -30.77 -52.53 3.38
N ASN A 12 -32.05 -52.12 3.33
CA ASN A 12 -32.84 -51.90 4.53
C ASN A 12 -33.02 -53.16 5.38
N LYS A 13 -33.15 -54.34 4.73
CA LYS A 13 -33.30 -55.61 5.43
C LYS A 13 -31.98 -56.13 6.02
N ASN A 14 -30.87 -56.01 5.29
CA ASN A 14 -29.63 -56.72 5.64
C ASN A 14 -28.55 -55.85 6.29
N HIS A 15 -28.50 -54.55 6.00
CA HIS A 15 -27.34 -53.72 6.35
C HIS A 15 -27.67 -52.46 7.15
N LEU A 16 -28.94 -52.03 7.16
CA LEU A 16 -29.35 -50.78 7.83
C LEU A 16 -29.09 -50.81 9.34
N LYS A 17 -29.37 -51.93 10.01
CA LYS A 17 -29.19 -52.06 11.47
C LYS A 17 -27.71 -51.95 11.87
N ASP A 18 -26.83 -52.66 11.17
CA ASP A 18 -25.39 -52.62 11.41
C ASP A 18 -24.79 -51.26 11.07
N THR A 19 -25.24 -50.64 9.97
CA THR A 19 -24.79 -49.30 9.56
C THR A 19 -25.19 -48.25 10.61
N LEU A 20 -26.38 -48.35 11.19
CA LEU A 20 -26.84 -47.46 12.26
C LEU A 20 -26.09 -47.71 13.58
N GLN A 21 -25.76 -48.96 13.91
CA GLN A 21 -24.93 -49.28 15.08
C GLN A 21 -23.51 -48.74 14.95
N ARG A 22 -22.88 -48.91 13.78
CA ARG A 22 -21.53 -48.38 13.50
C ARG A 22 -21.51 -46.85 13.57
N ARG A 23 -22.54 -46.18 13.03
CA ARG A 23 -22.71 -44.72 13.17
C ARG A 23 -22.92 -44.28 14.62
N ARG A 24 -23.65 -45.05 15.44
CA ARG A 24 -23.82 -44.76 16.88
C ARG A 24 -22.52 -44.95 17.68
N GLN A 25 -21.70 -45.94 17.33
CA GLN A 25 -20.38 -46.14 17.94
C GLN A 25 -19.42 -45.01 17.57
N LEU A 26 -19.32 -44.64 16.29
CA LEU A 26 -18.51 -43.49 15.84
C LEU A 26 -18.98 -42.18 16.48
N ALA A 27 -20.29 -41.98 16.65
CA ALA A 27 -20.82 -40.81 17.36
C ALA A 27 -20.49 -40.82 18.87
N LYS A 28 -20.43 -41.99 19.51
CA LYS A 28 -19.99 -42.13 20.91
C LYS A 28 -18.48 -41.86 21.05
N GLU A 29 -17.66 -42.37 20.14
CA GLU A 29 -16.22 -42.14 20.11
C GLU A 29 -15.90 -40.65 19.91
N LYS A 30 -16.59 -39.99 18.95
CA LYS A 30 -16.46 -38.56 18.70
C LYS A 30 -16.89 -37.71 19.90
N ARG A 31 -18.00 -38.06 20.56
CA ARG A 31 -18.43 -37.39 21.81
C ARG A 31 -17.42 -37.60 22.96
N SER A 32 -16.77 -38.77 23.03
CA SER A 32 -15.74 -39.02 24.04
C SER A 32 -14.47 -38.19 23.79
N HIS A 33 -14.06 -38.04 22.52
CA HIS A 33 -12.93 -37.20 22.13
C HIS A 33 -13.19 -35.70 22.35
N GLU A 34 -14.42 -35.24 22.09
CA GLU A 34 -14.87 -33.87 22.39
C GLU A 34 -14.96 -33.61 23.91
N SER A 35 -15.28 -34.63 24.72
CA SER A 35 -15.35 -34.50 26.19
C SER A 35 -13.97 -34.47 26.87
N LYS A 36 -12.96 -35.11 26.27
CA LYS A 36 -11.57 -35.09 26.79
C LYS A 36 -10.82 -33.80 26.43
N THR A 37 -11.20 -33.13 25.35
CA THR A 37 -10.61 -31.85 24.92
C THR A 37 -11.22 -30.63 25.63
N LYS A 38 -12.36 -30.76 26.31
CA LYS A 38 -13.09 -29.66 26.98
C LYS A 38 -12.89 -29.55 28.49
N LYS A 39 -11.95 -30.28 29.11
CA LYS A 39 -11.60 -30.14 30.54
C LYS A 39 -10.30 -29.35 30.73
N SER A 40 -10.35 -28.05 30.45
CA SER A 40 -9.50 -27.00 31.04
C SER A 40 -10.32 -25.71 31.08
N PRO A 41 -10.30 -24.90 32.16
CA PRO A 41 -11.49 -24.15 32.54
C PRO A 41 -11.50 -22.66 32.20
N THR A 42 -12.74 -22.14 32.11
CA THR A 42 -13.25 -20.78 32.38
C THR A 42 -13.01 -19.69 31.31
N THR A 43 -13.98 -18.89 30.83
CA THR A 43 -15.30 -18.49 31.36
C THR A 43 -16.26 -18.15 30.20
N GLN A 44 -17.55 -18.38 30.44
CA GLN A 44 -18.71 -18.17 29.57
C GLN A 44 -19.03 -16.67 29.37
N GLU A 45 -19.52 -16.31 28.18
CA GLU A 45 -20.86 -15.72 27.99
C GLU A 45 -21.20 -15.62 26.49
N GLU A 46 -22.21 -16.39 26.07
CA GLU A 46 -22.89 -16.23 24.78
C GLU A 46 -24.08 -15.28 24.95
N LYS A 47 -24.29 -14.36 24.00
CA LYS A 47 -25.64 -14.02 23.50
C LYS A 47 -25.62 -13.23 22.18
N SER A 48 -26.05 -13.92 21.13
CA SER A 48 -26.87 -13.48 19.99
C SER A 48 -26.78 -12.02 19.51
N ILE A 49 -26.03 -11.77 18.43
CA ILE A 49 -26.27 -10.65 17.50
C ILE A 49 -25.98 -11.13 16.08
N SER A 50 -26.88 -10.81 15.16
CA SER A 50 -26.81 -11.00 13.70
C SER A 50 -25.39 -10.90 13.13
N ASP A 51 -24.92 -11.97 12.50
CA ASP A 51 -23.63 -12.04 11.81
C ASP A 51 -23.65 -11.12 10.58
N ASP A 52 -23.30 -9.85 10.78
CA ASP A 52 -22.78 -8.98 9.73
C ASP A 52 -21.37 -9.52 9.36
N PRO A 53 -21.14 -9.99 8.11
CA PRO A 53 -19.86 -10.56 7.70
C PRO A 53 -18.68 -9.61 7.91
N ASN A 54 -18.92 -8.30 8.01
CA ASN A 54 -17.87 -7.30 8.21
C ASN A 54 -17.31 -7.23 9.64
N LYS A 55 -18.00 -7.75 10.67
CA LYS A 55 -17.52 -7.64 12.07
C LYS A 55 -16.58 -8.76 12.51
N ARG A 56 -16.42 -9.82 11.71
CA ARG A 56 -15.55 -10.96 12.04
C ARG A 56 -14.11 -10.81 11.50
N PHE A 57 -13.83 -9.73 10.79
CA PHE A 57 -12.57 -9.47 10.07
C PHE A 57 -11.65 -8.43 10.76
N GLN A 58 -11.54 -8.46 12.09
CA GLN A 58 -10.69 -7.51 12.82
C GLN A 58 -9.89 -8.14 13.97
N ARG A 59 -9.43 -9.39 13.83
CA ARG A 59 -8.53 -9.99 14.81
C ARG A 59 -7.30 -10.61 14.14
N GLU A 60 -6.48 -9.72 13.59
CA GLU A 60 -5.05 -9.86 13.23
C GLU A 60 -4.48 -11.29 13.03
N ASP A 61 -4.14 -11.79 11.83
CA ASP A 61 -4.85 -11.78 10.53
C ASP A 61 -4.66 -10.54 9.59
N VAL A 62 -3.82 -10.62 8.54
CA VAL A 62 -2.88 -9.57 8.00
C VAL A 62 -1.86 -9.14 9.04
N SER A 63 -1.75 -9.98 10.06
CA SER A 63 -0.78 -10.00 11.12
C SER A 63 -0.07 -11.34 10.91
N GLU A 64 1.24 -11.45 10.98
CA GLU A 64 2.10 -10.76 11.91
C GLU A 64 2.57 -9.37 11.43
N PHE A 65 2.56 -8.90 10.18
CA PHE A 65 2.64 -9.49 8.84
C PHE A 65 3.59 -8.65 8.02
N TYR A 66 3.47 -7.32 8.09
CA TYR A 66 4.67 -6.50 8.04
C TYR A 66 5.57 -6.69 9.28
N ALA A 67 5.36 -7.72 10.13
CA ALA A 67 6.29 -8.12 11.19
C ALA A 67 7.54 -8.73 10.56
N LYS A 68 8.66 -8.01 10.47
CA LYS A 68 8.98 -6.68 11.03
C LYS A 68 9.72 -5.85 9.99
N LEU A 69 9.17 -5.83 8.78
CA LEU A 69 9.78 -6.27 7.52
C LEU A 69 10.73 -5.28 6.81
N ASP A 70 11.74 -4.84 7.54
CA ASP A 70 13.16 -5.16 7.34
C ASP A 70 13.79 -5.50 5.96
N PRO A 71 14.74 -4.68 5.46
CA PRO A 71 15.76 -5.05 4.47
C PRO A 71 16.95 -5.90 5.00
N SER A 72 16.86 -6.46 6.22
CA SER A 72 17.75 -7.41 6.95
C SER A 72 18.52 -6.81 8.17
N LYS A 73 17.76 -6.70 9.25
CA LYS A 73 17.88 -6.11 10.60
C LYS A 73 18.70 -4.82 10.68
N ALA A 74 18.11 -3.67 10.35
CA ALA A 74 18.62 -2.28 10.34
C ALA A 74 19.75 -1.79 11.33
N ALA A 75 20.85 -2.53 11.54
CA ALA A 75 21.93 -2.37 12.56
C ALA A 75 21.73 -3.08 13.93
N SER A 76 21.12 -4.28 13.95
CA SER A 76 21.24 -5.20 15.11
C SER A 76 22.61 -5.91 15.04
N ARG A 77 23.56 -5.72 15.97
CA ARG A 77 23.38 -5.57 17.42
C ARG A 77 24.31 -4.50 18.04
N LYS A 78 23.71 -3.47 18.64
CA LYS A 78 23.95 -3.11 20.05
C LYS A 78 22.60 -2.86 20.74
N SER A 79 22.40 -3.61 21.83
CA SER A 79 21.37 -3.60 22.90
C SER A 79 19.90 -3.30 22.51
N GLY A 80 18.91 -4.19 22.61
CA GLY A 80 18.74 -5.30 23.55
C GLY A 80 17.71 -4.90 24.60
N ASP A 81 16.43 -5.17 24.33
CA ASP A 81 15.34 -4.96 25.28
C ASP A 81 15.39 -6.06 26.36
N LEU A 82 15.12 -5.65 27.62
CA LEU A 82 14.85 -6.45 28.82
C LEU A 82 16.07 -7.07 29.57
N VAL A 83 16.54 -6.28 30.54
CA VAL A 83 16.97 -6.64 31.91
C VAL A 83 17.45 -8.08 32.13
N LYS A 84 18.76 -8.24 32.34
CA LYS A 84 19.39 -9.04 33.42
C LYS A 84 20.90 -8.76 33.49
N GLU A 85 21.38 -8.43 34.69
CA GLU A 85 22.78 -8.21 35.08
C GLU A 85 23.68 -9.42 34.80
N HIS A 86 24.88 -9.21 34.25
CA HIS A 86 26.18 -9.20 34.96
C HIS A 86 27.37 -9.42 34.00
N ASP A 87 28.42 -8.62 34.26
CA ASP A 87 29.87 -8.77 33.98
C ASP A 87 30.52 -8.50 32.60
N HIS A 88 31.46 -7.54 32.69
CA HIS A 88 32.53 -7.01 31.81
C HIS A 88 33.20 -8.02 30.84
N ALA A 89 33.79 -7.66 29.69
CA ALA A 89 34.70 -6.54 29.38
C ALA A 89 34.88 -6.36 27.83
N PRO A 90 35.62 -5.37 27.29
CA PRO A 90 35.10 -4.40 26.31
C PRO A 90 35.72 -4.50 24.91
N LEU A 91 35.07 -3.88 23.90
CA LEU A 91 35.71 -3.31 22.71
C LEU A 91 34.75 -2.33 21.98
N GLY A 92 35.02 -1.03 22.13
CA GLY A 92 34.96 0.00 21.08
C GLY A 92 33.62 0.35 20.42
N ASN A 93 32.63 0.86 21.16
CA ASN A 93 31.67 1.85 20.59
C ASN A 93 30.86 2.67 21.62
N ASP A 94 31.25 2.68 22.91
CA ASP A 94 30.36 3.13 24.00
C ASP A 94 30.32 4.65 24.24
N LYS A 95 31.20 5.43 23.60
CA LYS A 95 31.30 6.89 23.86
C LYS A 95 30.14 7.73 23.31
N ALA A 96 29.43 7.26 22.29
CA ALA A 96 28.33 8.04 21.67
C ALA A 96 26.99 7.85 22.40
N GLN A 97 26.76 6.70 23.05
CA GLN A 97 25.54 6.47 23.83
C GLN A 97 25.63 7.10 25.23
N GLU A 98 26.82 7.14 25.84
CA GLU A 98 27.01 7.81 27.14
C GLU A 98 26.95 9.36 27.07
N SER A 99 27.23 9.97 25.90
CA SER A 99 27.15 11.43 25.74
C SER A 99 25.70 11.93 25.60
N GLU A 100 24.86 11.23 24.84
CA GLU A 100 23.46 11.62 24.58
C GLU A 100 22.56 11.44 25.81
N ASP A 101 22.71 10.37 26.61
CA ASP A 101 21.92 10.16 27.85
C ASP A 101 22.27 11.19 28.94
N GLY A 102 23.52 11.65 28.99
CA GLY A 102 23.96 12.70 29.91
C GLY A 102 23.43 14.10 29.57
N LEU A 103 22.95 14.31 28.34
CA LEU A 103 22.42 15.60 27.86
C LEU A 103 20.91 15.76 28.10
N LEU A 104 20.17 14.66 28.29
CA LEU A 104 18.73 14.67 28.57
C LEU A 104 18.36 15.34 29.91
N ARG A 105 19.33 15.51 30.82
CA ARG A 105 19.14 16.18 32.12
C ARG A 105 19.07 17.70 32.03
N TYR A 106 19.47 18.29 30.91
CA TYR A 106 19.51 19.74 30.72
C TYR A 106 18.23 20.26 30.07
N SER A 107 17.77 21.41 30.56
CA SER A 107 16.62 22.14 30.00
C SER A 107 16.94 22.74 28.62
N GLY A 108 15.90 23.08 27.86
CA GLY A 108 16.06 23.70 26.54
C GLY A 108 16.93 24.97 26.58
N LYS A 109 16.76 25.81 27.61
CA LYS A 109 17.55 27.03 27.81
C LYS A 109 19.02 26.76 28.13
N GLU A 110 19.32 25.69 28.85
CA GLU A 110 20.71 25.29 29.16
C GLU A 110 21.41 24.70 27.93
N LEU A 111 20.69 23.94 27.09
CA LEU A 111 21.22 23.44 25.82
C LEU A 111 21.43 24.56 24.80
N GLU A 112 20.51 25.52 24.72
CA GLU A 112 20.65 26.72 23.89
C GLU A 112 21.87 27.56 24.32
N ALA A 113 22.06 27.73 25.64
CA ALA A 113 23.25 28.36 26.21
C ALA A 113 24.55 27.61 25.88
N ALA A 114 24.53 26.27 25.93
CA ALA A 114 25.67 25.44 25.57
C ALA A 114 26.03 25.56 24.08
N ILE A 115 25.02 25.61 23.20
CA ILE A 115 25.21 25.84 21.75
C ILE A 115 25.83 27.22 21.50
N ALA A 116 25.31 28.28 22.14
CA ALA A 116 25.85 29.63 22.05
C ALA A 116 27.28 29.72 22.58
N PHE A 117 27.59 29.06 23.70
CA PHE A 117 28.94 29.06 24.27
C PHE A 117 29.95 28.32 23.38
N CYS A 118 29.58 27.18 22.79
CA CYS A 118 30.44 26.48 21.83
C CYS A 118 30.74 27.34 20.58
N ARG A 119 29.74 28.10 20.11
CA ARG A 119 29.87 29.07 19.02
C ARG A 119 30.83 30.21 19.39
N LYS A 120 30.72 30.76 20.61
CA LYS A 120 31.64 31.79 21.14
C LYS A 120 33.08 31.29 21.21
N LEU A 121 33.29 30.07 21.73
CA LEU A 121 34.61 29.43 21.77
C LEU A 121 35.20 29.12 20.38
N SER A 122 34.36 29.07 19.35
CA SER A 122 34.76 28.90 17.94
C SER A 122 34.96 30.24 17.21
N GLY A 123 34.88 31.37 17.91
CA GLY A 123 35.16 32.71 17.38
C GLY A 123 33.96 33.44 16.76
N THR A 124 32.73 32.97 16.99
CA THR A 124 31.52 33.70 16.55
C THR A 124 30.93 34.55 17.68
N GLU A 125 30.53 35.77 17.37
CA GLU A 125 29.89 36.65 18.37
C GLU A 125 28.51 36.10 18.74
N GLN A 126 28.23 36.00 20.05
CA GLN A 126 26.96 35.53 20.59
C GLN A 126 26.58 36.43 21.77
N PRO A 127 25.29 36.77 21.94
CA PRO A 127 24.85 37.67 23.02
C PRO A 127 25.06 37.02 24.39
N ASP A 128 25.64 37.77 25.32
CA ASP A 128 25.97 37.26 26.66
C ASP A 128 24.73 36.84 27.47
N SER A 129 23.55 37.36 27.12
CA SER A 129 22.26 36.95 27.70
C SER A 129 21.85 35.51 27.39
N LEU A 130 22.32 34.93 26.28
CA LEU A 130 22.09 33.52 25.96
C LEU A 130 23.04 32.60 26.74
N ILE A 131 24.23 33.10 27.11
CA ILE A 131 25.27 32.33 27.79
C ILE A 131 25.04 32.30 29.30
N SER A 132 24.27 33.24 29.86
CA SER A 132 24.04 33.36 31.31
C SER A 132 23.38 32.13 31.95
N ASN A 133 22.69 31.31 31.15
CA ASN A 133 22.00 30.11 31.63
C ASN A 133 22.87 28.84 31.54
N LEU A 134 24.17 28.98 31.22
CA LEU A 134 25.06 27.82 31.09
C LEU A 134 25.44 27.27 32.48
N PRO A 135 25.19 25.98 32.77
CA PRO A 135 25.64 25.36 34.02
C PRO A 135 27.16 25.39 34.17
N GLU A 136 27.66 25.68 35.37
CA GLU A 136 29.11 25.82 35.62
C GLU A 136 29.91 24.56 35.27
N GLU A 137 29.34 23.37 35.51
CA GLU A 137 29.94 22.08 35.11
C GLU A 137 30.18 21.98 33.60
N LEU A 138 29.21 22.46 32.81
CA LEU A 138 29.25 22.45 31.35
C LEU A 138 30.29 23.45 30.83
N ASN A 139 30.33 24.64 31.41
CA ASN A 139 31.32 25.67 31.07
C ASN A 139 32.76 25.14 31.23
N LYS A 140 33.05 24.52 32.37
CA LYS A 140 34.36 23.94 32.65
C LYS A 140 34.71 22.83 31.65
N LYS A 141 33.78 21.89 31.42
CA LYS A 141 33.96 20.77 30.49
C LYS A 141 34.19 21.23 29.05
N LEU A 142 33.46 22.25 28.58
CA LEU A 142 33.56 22.78 27.22
C LEU A 142 34.86 23.53 26.96
N THR A 143 35.42 24.17 27.99
CA THR A 143 36.68 24.91 27.90
C THR A 143 37.87 23.96 27.88
N GLU A 144 37.78 22.82 28.57
CA GLU A 144 38.82 21.78 28.60
C GLU A 144 38.86 20.90 27.35
N MET A 145 37.75 20.81 26.59
CA MET A 145 37.66 20.05 25.35
C MET A 145 38.51 20.65 24.22
N ASP A 146 39.13 19.77 23.42
CA ASP A 146 39.75 20.15 22.15
C ASP A 146 38.69 20.53 21.09
N PHE A 147 39.15 21.01 19.93
CA PHE A 147 38.27 21.47 18.85
C PHE A 147 37.35 20.37 18.32
N ASP A 148 37.86 19.17 18.13
CA ASP A 148 37.10 18.05 17.54
C ASP A 148 36.06 17.51 18.52
N GLN A 149 36.42 17.39 19.80
CA GLN A 149 35.52 17.01 20.88
C GLN A 149 34.39 18.03 21.05
N ARG A 150 34.72 19.33 21.03
CA ARG A 150 33.73 20.41 21.12
C ARG A 150 32.79 20.43 19.92
N SER A 151 33.33 20.17 18.72
CA SER A 151 32.54 20.06 17.50
C SER A 151 31.53 18.91 17.59
N SER A 152 31.96 17.73 18.04
CA SER A 152 31.07 16.59 18.27
C SER A 152 30.01 16.89 19.32
N PHE A 153 30.42 17.46 20.47
CA PHE A 153 29.51 17.83 21.55
C PHE A 153 28.44 18.85 21.11
N LEU A 154 28.82 19.82 20.27
CA LEU A 154 27.89 20.79 19.69
C LEU A 154 26.82 20.11 18.80
N GLN A 155 27.20 19.07 18.03
CA GLN A 155 26.22 18.31 17.24
C GLN A 155 25.24 17.56 18.15
N ASP A 156 25.74 16.93 19.23
CA ASP A 156 24.91 16.20 20.19
C ASP A 156 23.94 17.15 20.92
N CYS A 157 24.40 18.34 21.31
CA CYS A 157 23.53 19.37 21.89
C CYS A 157 22.41 19.78 20.94
N ARG A 158 22.72 19.98 19.65
CA ARG A 158 21.72 20.35 18.64
C ARG A 158 20.68 19.26 18.42
N LYS A 159 21.10 18.00 18.39
CA LYS A 159 20.17 16.85 18.30
C LYS A 159 19.22 16.80 19.50
N SER A 160 19.75 16.93 20.71
CA SER A 160 18.95 16.93 21.94
C SER A 160 18.01 18.14 22.00
N PHE A 161 18.49 19.33 21.63
CA PHE A 161 17.70 20.54 21.57
C PHE A 161 16.55 20.44 20.54
N ALA A 162 16.83 19.93 19.33
CA ALA A 162 15.80 19.67 18.34
C ALA A 162 14.73 18.68 18.84
N SER A 163 15.11 17.64 19.61
CA SER A 163 14.15 16.70 20.20
C SER A 163 13.26 17.34 21.27
N LEU A 164 13.78 18.30 22.05
CA LEU A 164 13.01 19.08 23.01
C LEU A 164 12.04 20.03 22.30
N LEU A 165 12.50 20.74 21.26
CA LEU A 165 11.63 21.61 20.46
C LEU A 165 10.48 20.80 19.82
N MET A 166 10.73 19.59 19.33
CA MET A 166 9.66 18.71 18.84
C MET A 166 8.62 18.35 19.92
N ASN A 167 9.02 18.21 21.20
CA ASN A 167 8.07 18.04 22.30
C ASN A 167 7.27 19.31 22.56
N GLU A 168 7.91 20.47 22.43
CA GLU A 168 7.25 21.77 22.57
C GLU A 168 6.23 21.99 21.46
N VAL A 169 6.52 21.61 20.20
CA VAL A 169 5.54 21.62 19.10
C VAL A 169 4.32 20.77 19.44
N LEU A 170 4.52 19.56 19.97
CA LEU A 170 3.40 18.69 20.39
C LEU A 170 2.58 19.31 21.53
N SER A 171 3.24 19.98 22.47
CA SER A 171 2.59 20.60 23.65
C SER A 171 1.87 21.91 23.32
N SER A 172 2.36 22.64 22.31
CA SER A 172 1.82 23.91 21.82
C SER A 172 0.73 23.75 20.76
N GLY A 173 0.39 22.52 20.37
CA GLY A 173 -0.66 22.26 19.38
C GLY A 173 -0.21 22.42 17.93
N GLY A 174 1.07 22.15 17.62
CA GLY A 174 1.60 22.20 16.26
C GLY A 174 2.13 23.57 15.83
N ASP A 175 2.68 24.37 16.76
CA ASP A 175 3.16 25.71 16.46
C ASP A 175 4.27 25.72 15.38
N ILE A 176 3.96 26.34 14.25
CA ILE A 176 4.81 26.48 13.06
C ILE A 176 6.06 27.32 13.37
N GLN A 177 5.97 28.27 14.30
CA GLN A 177 7.15 29.07 14.68
C GLN A 177 8.18 28.20 15.40
N VAL A 178 7.74 27.32 16.30
CA VAL A 178 8.62 26.38 16.99
C VAL A 178 9.20 25.36 16.00
N LEU A 179 8.42 24.91 15.01
CA LEU A 179 8.93 24.06 13.93
C LEU A 179 9.97 24.76 13.05
N SER A 180 9.83 26.07 12.82
CA SER A 180 10.83 26.87 12.10
C SER A 180 12.15 26.92 12.87
N SER A 181 12.10 27.02 14.20
CA SER A 181 13.28 26.89 15.05
C SER A 181 13.90 25.49 14.99
N VAL A 182 13.09 24.42 14.90
CA VAL A 182 13.58 23.06 14.67
C VAL A 182 14.34 22.96 13.35
N GLU A 183 13.78 23.52 12.28
CA GLU A 183 14.38 23.55 10.95
C GLU A 183 15.73 24.27 10.95
N GLU A 184 15.81 25.44 11.59
CA GLU A 184 17.06 26.19 11.71
C GLU A 184 18.14 25.37 12.44
N VAL A 185 17.80 24.77 13.58
CA VAL A 185 18.74 23.94 14.36
C VAL A 185 19.23 22.74 13.55
N ILE A 186 18.32 22.07 12.83
CA ILE A 186 18.63 20.90 12.00
C ILE A 186 19.51 21.28 10.81
N SER A 187 19.27 22.42 10.16
CA SER A 187 20.06 22.89 9.02
C SER A 187 21.55 23.07 9.34
N HIS A 188 21.88 23.29 10.61
CA HIS A 188 23.24 23.44 11.08
C HIS A 188 23.93 22.13 11.47
N ILE A 189 23.21 21.00 11.48
CA ILE A 189 23.77 19.68 11.77
C ILE A 189 24.42 19.13 10.50
N LYS A 190 25.76 18.99 10.52
CA LYS A 190 26.53 18.65 9.32
C LYS A 190 26.49 17.16 8.96
N ASN A 191 26.45 16.28 9.96
CA ASN A 191 26.49 14.83 9.76
C ASN A 191 25.39 14.14 10.58
N PHE A 192 24.29 13.76 9.92
CA PHE A 192 23.27 12.92 10.52
C PHE A 192 23.65 11.44 10.40
N SER A 193 24.38 10.91 11.39
CA SER A 193 24.57 9.46 11.52
C SER A 193 23.27 8.74 11.87
N SER A 194 22.39 9.43 12.62
CA SER A 194 21.12 8.96 13.14
C SER A 194 20.22 10.16 13.47
N PHE A 195 18.91 9.95 13.44
CA PHE A 195 17.98 10.92 14.02
C PHE A 195 18.08 10.94 15.55
N PRO A 196 17.75 12.08 16.20
CA PRO A 196 17.59 12.11 17.65
C PRO A 196 16.55 11.08 18.12
N PRO A 197 16.69 10.49 19.31
CA PRO A 197 15.74 9.52 19.84
C PRO A 197 14.29 10.05 19.82
N GLY A 198 13.39 9.27 19.23
CA GLY A 198 11.97 9.60 19.11
C GLY A 198 11.64 10.70 18.09
N PHE A 199 12.62 11.31 17.41
CA PHE A 199 12.38 12.41 16.48
C PHE A 199 11.41 12.03 15.34
N ILE A 200 11.67 10.92 14.64
CA ILE A 200 10.83 10.47 13.52
C ILE A 200 9.41 10.13 14.01
N ALA A 201 9.29 9.50 15.18
CA ALA A 201 8.00 9.16 15.76
C ALA A 201 7.18 10.42 16.08
N LYS A 202 7.81 11.43 16.68
CA LYS A 202 7.18 12.74 16.92
C LYS A 202 6.83 13.46 15.63
N ALA A 203 7.72 13.43 14.63
CA ALA A 203 7.46 14.04 13.33
C ALA A 203 6.27 13.40 12.62
N CYS A 204 6.17 12.06 12.65
CA CYS A 204 5.02 11.32 12.13
C CYS A 204 3.74 11.66 12.91
N GLN A 205 3.81 11.77 14.24
CA GLN A 205 2.68 12.20 15.06
C GLN A 205 2.22 13.62 14.71
N ILE A 206 3.15 14.58 14.60
CA ILE A 206 2.85 15.97 14.21
C ILE A 206 2.21 16.00 12.83
N PHE A 207 2.75 15.27 11.87
CA PHE A 207 2.22 15.17 10.50
C PHE A 207 0.74 14.73 10.50
N ILE A 208 0.40 13.73 11.30
CA ILE A 208 -0.97 13.20 11.37
C ILE A 208 -1.90 14.19 12.08
N SER A 209 -1.46 14.75 13.20
CA SER A 209 -2.28 15.55 14.09
C SER A 209 -2.50 16.99 13.61
N TYR A 210 -1.54 17.56 12.87
CA TYR A 210 -1.53 18.98 12.53
C TYR A 210 -1.32 19.18 11.02
N PRO A 211 -2.41 19.39 10.24
CA PRO A 211 -2.33 19.60 8.79
C PRO A 211 -1.40 20.75 8.38
N ASP A 212 -1.48 21.88 9.07
CA ASP A 212 -0.69 23.08 8.75
C ASP A 212 0.82 22.89 8.96
N ALA A 213 1.22 21.88 9.73
CA ALA A 213 2.63 21.58 10.03
C ALA A 213 3.26 20.59 9.03
N ARG A 214 2.47 19.97 8.13
CA ARG A 214 2.93 18.85 7.30
C ARG A 214 4.02 19.25 6.33
N GLU A 215 3.83 20.33 5.59
CA GLU A 215 4.81 20.82 4.61
C GLU A 215 6.18 21.06 5.25
N GLN A 216 6.19 21.69 6.44
CA GLN A 216 7.43 21.97 7.15
C GLN A 216 8.10 20.69 7.68
N ILE A 217 7.33 19.74 8.21
CA ILE A 217 7.86 18.42 8.61
C ILE A 217 8.46 17.69 7.41
N GLN A 218 7.80 17.71 6.26
CA GLN A 218 8.31 17.11 5.02
C GLN A 218 9.64 17.77 4.61
N ALA A 219 9.70 19.10 4.59
CA ALA A 219 10.91 19.85 4.25
C ALA A 219 12.08 19.52 5.19
N ILE A 220 11.84 19.52 6.50
CA ILE A 220 12.85 19.15 7.51
C ILE A 220 13.39 17.75 7.26
N ILE A 221 12.51 16.75 7.10
CA ILE A 221 12.92 15.36 6.90
C ILE A 221 13.64 15.20 5.56
N ASN A 222 13.15 15.80 4.49
CA ASN A 222 13.77 15.71 3.16
C ASN A 222 15.16 16.34 3.15
N ASN A 223 15.37 17.46 3.84
CA ASN A 223 16.69 18.07 3.98
C ASN A 223 17.67 17.13 4.70
N VAL A 224 17.23 16.48 5.78
CA VAL A 224 18.04 15.50 6.51
C VAL A 224 18.34 14.27 5.65
N CYS A 225 17.33 13.71 4.98
CA CYS A 225 17.48 12.52 4.15
C CYS A 225 18.29 12.77 2.87
N LYS A 226 18.26 13.98 2.30
CA LYS A 226 19.17 14.40 1.21
C LYS A 226 20.62 14.44 1.67
N ALA A 227 20.88 14.97 2.87
CA ALA A 227 22.23 15.00 3.44
C ALA A 227 22.72 13.61 3.88
N SER A 228 21.81 12.71 4.28
CA SER A 228 22.14 11.38 4.78
C SER A 228 21.14 10.32 4.26
N PRO A 229 21.34 9.80 3.04
CA PRO A 229 20.42 8.85 2.39
C PRO A 229 20.19 7.53 3.14
N SER A 230 21.09 7.16 4.07
CA SER A 230 20.92 6.00 4.96
C SER A 230 19.67 6.09 5.83
N LEU A 231 19.22 7.31 6.14
CA LEU A 231 18.08 7.57 7.01
C LEU A 231 16.73 7.41 6.31
N ILE A 232 16.71 7.40 4.97
CA ILE A 232 15.50 7.20 4.16
C ILE A 232 14.77 5.93 4.56
N VAL A 233 15.50 4.83 4.78
CA VAL A 233 14.92 3.52 5.12
C VAL A 233 14.13 3.59 6.43
N THR A 234 14.75 4.13 7.47
CA THR A 234 14.12 4.25 8.80
C THR A 234 12.93 5.20 8.79
N THR A 235 13.06 6.34 8.10
CA THR A 235 11.94 7.30 7.93
C THR A 235 10.77 6.65 7.19
N PHE A 236 11.04 6.01 6.04
CA PHE A 236 10.01 5.35 5.24
C PHE A 236 9.29 4.29 6.06
N GLN A 237 10.03 3.45 6.80
CA GLN A 237 9.47 2.42 7.67
C GLN A 237 8.48 3.01 8.70
N HIS A 238 8.87 4.06 9.41
CA HIS A 238 8.00 4.68 10.43
C HIS A 238 6.71 5.24 9.85
N PHE A 239 6.78 5.97 8.73
CA PHE A 239 5.59 6.56 8.10
C PHE A 239 4.73 5.51 7.39
N TYR A 240 5.35 4.52 6.74
CA TYR A 240 4.61 3.47 6.04
C TYR A 240 3.82 2.55 6.99
N VAL A 241 4.38 2.22 8.16
CA VAL A 241 3.63 1.48 9.20
C VAL A 241 2.37 2.24 9.62
N GLN A 242 2.47 3.56 9.74
CA GLN A 242 1.30 4.38 10.04
C GLN A 242 0.32 4.46 8.87
N LEU A 243 0.81 4.59 7.63
CA LEU A 243 -0.04 4.53 6.44
C LEU A 243 -0.86 3.23 6.38
N LEU A 244 -0.22 2.09 6.66
CA LEU A 244 -0.88 0.78 6.69
C LEU A 244 -1.97 0.69 7.76
N SER A 245 -1.82 1.40 8.87
CA SER A 245 -2.84 1.47 9.92
C SER A 245 -4.12 2.14 9.40
N PHE A 246 -4.00 3.16 8.54
CA PHE A 246 -5.13 3.77 7.86
C PHE A 246 -5.77 2.82 6.85
N PHE A 247 -4.97 1.97 6.20
CA PHE A 247 -5.48 0.99 5.23
C PHE A 247 -6.25 -0.18 5.85
N LYS A 248 -6.33 -0.30 7.19
CA LYS A 248 -7.12 -1.36 7.84
C LYS A 248 -8.63 -1.23 7.56
N SER A 249 -9.10 -0.04 7.19
CA SER A 249 -10.51 0.25 6.90
C SER A 249 -10.72 0.70 5.45
N SER A 250 -11.98 0.73 5.00
CA SER A 250 -12.32 1.26 3.69
C SER A 250 -11.98 2.76 3.60
N PRO A 251 -11.51 3.28 2.45
CA PRO A 251 -11.09 4.68 2.31
C PRO A 251 -12.14 5.72 2.76
N ASN A 252 -13.43 5.43 2.57
CA ASN A 252 -14.50 6.36 2.96
C ASN A 252 -14.90 6.25 4.44
N GLN A 253 -14.36 5.27 5.17
CA GLN A 253 -14.59 5.10 6.62
C GLN A 253 -13.48 5.75 7.45
N SER A 254 -12.31 6.00 6.86
CA SER A 254 -11.25 6.79 7.49
C SER A 254 -11.54 8.28 7.31
N GLY A 255 -11.88 9.00 8.37
CA GLY A 255 -12.05 10.46 8.36
C GLY A 255 -10.77 11.27 8.11
N ASN A 256 -9.71 10.63 7.59
CA ASN A 256 -8.35 11.16 7.43
C ASN A 256 -7.86 11.04 5.98
N LEU A 257 -8.75 11.16 4.98
CA LEU A 257 -8.38 10.95 3.58
C LEU A 257 -7.23 11.86 3.14
N ASP A 258 -7.32 13.16 3.43
CA ASP A 258 -6.28 14.15 3.11
C ASP A 258 -4.93 13.76 3.73
N THR A 259 -4.94 13.33 4.99
CA THR A 259 -3.73 12.84 5.69
C THR A 259 -3.12 11.63 5.00
N VAL A 260 -3.96 10.70 4.51
CA VAL A 260 -3.50 9.50 3.80
C VAL A 260 -2.86 9.88 2.47
N GLU A 261 -3.52 10.73 1.68
CA GLU A 261 -3.02 11.16 0.37
C GLU A 261 -1.70 11.92 0.50
N GLU A 262 -1.61 12.88 1.42
CA GLU A 262 -0.36 13.62 1.66
C GLU A 262 0.76 12.73 2.20
N MET A 263 0.44 11.75 3.07
CA MET A 263 1.43 10.78 3.53
C MET A 263 1.93 9.88 2.41
N GLN A 264 1.05 9.46 1.49
CA GLN A 264 1.45 8.70 0.30
C GLN A 264 2.40 9.52 -0.59
N LEU A 265 2.05 10.78 -0.87
CA LEU A 265 2.89 11.69 -1.67
C LEU A 265 4.25 11.92 -1.00
N PHE A 266 4.26 12.18 0.31
CA PHE A 266 5.50 12.34 1.08
C PHE A 266 6.40 11.09 1.02
N LEU A 267 5.82 9.90 1.19
CA LEU A 267 6.59 8.65 1.07
C LEU A 267 7.15 8.44 -0.34
N ILE A 268 6.41 8.84 -1.38
CA ILE A 268 6.86 8.76 -2.78
C ILE A 268 7.99 9.77 -3.03
N GLU A 269 7.87 10.99 -2.53
CA GLU A 269 8.93 12.01 -2.58
C GLU A 269 10.19 11.50 -1.89
N LEU A 270 10.06 10.90 -0.69
CA LEU A 270 11.18 10.34 0.05
C LEU A 270 11.92 9.25 -0.75
N LEU A 271 11.18 8.42 -1.51
CA LEU A 271 11.76 7.43 -2.41
C LEU A 271 12.48 8.08 -3.60
N SER A 272 12.01 9.24 -4.09
CA SER A 272 12.65 9.96 -5.21
C SER A 272 14.06 10.45 -4.89
N LEU A 273 14.39 10.65 -3.60
CA LEU A 273 15.67 11.22 -3.16
C LEU A 273 16.89 10.32 -3.44
N SER A 274 16.69 9.00 -3.55
CA SER A 274 17.78 8.04 -3.78
C SER A 274 17.29 6.84 -4.62
N PRO A 275 17.70 6.73 -5.89
CA PRO A 275 17.28 5.64 -6.78
C PRO A 275 17.63 4.24 -6.23
N ASP A 276 18.82 4.08 -5.66
CA ASP A 276 19.28 2.81 -5.10
C ASP A 276 18.47 2.41 -3.86
N THR A 277 18.16 3.39 -3.00
CA THR A 277 17.34 3.14 -1.81
C THR A 277 15.90 2.85 -2.19
N CYS A 278 15.35 3.58 -3.18
CA CYS A 278 14.02 3.34 -3.75
C CYS A 278 13.87 1.89 -4.21
N LYS A 279 14.78 1.42 -5.06
CA LYS A 279 14.79 0.04 -5.57
C LYS A 279 14.79 -0.98 -4.44
N LYS A 280 15.67 -0.81 -3.45
CA LYS A 280 15.80 -1.73 -2.31
C LYS A 280 14.52 -1.79 -1.47
N ILE A 281 13.96 -0.64 -1.12
CA ILE A 281 12.71 -0.57 -0.34
C ILE A 281 11.57 -1.19 -1.16
N PHE A 282 11.38 -0.79 -2.41
CA PHE A 282 10.31 -1.30 -3.25
C PHE A 282 10.32 -2.83 -3.36
N LEU A 283 11.47 -3.40 -3.75
CA LEU A 283 11.61 -4.84 -3.92
C LEU A 283 11.38 -5.57 -2.60
N SER A 284 11.96 -5.08 -1.50
CA SER A 284 11.77 -5.69 -0.19
C SER A 284 10.29 -5.77 0.19
N TYR A 285 9.54 -4.67 0.11
CA TYR A 285 8.13 -4.64 0.51
C TYR A 285 7.22 -5.42 -0.45
N THR A 286 7.47 -5.36 -1.76
CA THR A 286 6.67 -6.11 -2.74
C THR A 286 6.98 -7.61 -2.71
N ASP A 287 8.21 -8.02 -2.40
CA ASP A 287 8.58 -9.43 -2.17
C ASP A 287 7.80 -10.01 -1.00
N GLN A 288 7.66 -9.25 0.08
CA GLN A 288 6.92 -9.69 1.25
C GLN A 288 5.46 -9.94 0.92
N LEU A 289 4.81 -8.98 0.27
CA LEU A 289 3.43 -9.14 -0.21
C LEU A 289 3.30 -10.38 -1.11
N ASN A 290 4.29 -10.62 -1.99
CA ASN A 290 4.32 -11.80 -2.83
C ASN A 290 4.46 -13.10 -2.02
N VAL A 291 5.41 -13.18 -1.07
CA VAL A 291 5.57 -14.36 -0.20
C VAL A 291 4.26 -14.70 0.51
N HIS A 292 3.54 -13.69 0.99
CA HIS A 292 2.25 -13.88 1.63
C HIS A 292 1.17 -14.41 0.68
N LEU A 293 1.07 -13.84 -0.53
CA LEU A 293 0.18 -14.36 -1.57
C LEU A 293 0.53 -15.82 -1.93
N GLN A 294 1.81 -16.13 -2.12
CA GLN A 294 2.27 -17.49 -2.44
C GLN A 294 1.95 -18.48 -1.32
N ASN A 295 2.05 -18.07 -0.06
CA ASN A 295 1.65 -18.91 1.08
C ASN A 295 0.14 -19.16 1.10
N CYS A 296 -0.67 -18.16 0.76
CA CYS A 296 -2.11 -18.33 0.60
C CYS A 296 -2.44 -19.28 -0.56
N LEU A 297 -1.77 -19.16 -1.71
CA LEU A 297 -1.96 -20.03 -2.88
C LEU A 297 -1.65 -21.51 -2.56
N LYS A 298 -0.65 -21.77 -1.70
CA LYS A 298 -0.34 -23.14 -1.22
C LYS A 298 -1.41 -23.72 -0.32
N GLN A 299 -2.22 -22.88 0.32
CA GLN A 299 -3.32 -23.25 1.20
C GLN A 299 -4.68 -22.92 0.54
N ALA A 300 -4.82 -23.21 -0.75
CA ALA A 300 -5.97 -22.79 -1.57
C ALA A 300 -7.36 -23.22 -1.02
N ASP A 301 -7.42 -24.31 -0.24
CA ASP A 301 -8.67 -24.79 0.37
C ASP A 301 -9.06 -24.03 1.66
N ASN A 302 -8.17 -23.21 2.20
CA ASN A 302 -8.38 -22.49 3.45
C ASN A 302 -9.05 -21.12 3.19
N VAL A 303 -10.35 -21.03 3.49
CA VAL A 303 -11.11 -19.78 3.37
C VAL A 303 -10.51 -18.66 4.23
N ASP A 304 -9.96 -18.98 5.40
CA ASP A 304 -9.36 -17.97 6.27
C ASP A 304 -8.01 -17.48 5.72
N ALA A 305 -7.27 -18.31 4.96
CA ALA A 305 -6.07 -17.86 4.28
C ALA A 305 -6.38 -16.81 3.20
N HIS A 306 -7.47 -16.97 2.46
CA HIS A 306 -7.88 -16.00 1.44
C HIS A 306 -8.21 -14.62 2.00
N LYS A 307 -8.75 -14.57 3.23
CA LYS A 307 -9.09 -13.32 3.93
C LYS A 307 -7.85 -12.48 4.25
N LEU A 308 -6.69 -13.13 4.44
CA LEU A 308 -5.40 -12.47 4.66
C LEU A 308 -4.92 -11.66 3.45
N ILE A 309 -5.36 -12.01 2.24
CA ILE A 309 -5.02 -11.29 1.01
C ILE A 309 -6.16 -10.35 0.61
N TYR A 310 -7.40 -10.82 0.71
CA TYR A 310 -8.57 -10.09 0.22
C TYR A 310 -9.15 -9.13 1.27
N ASN A 311 -8.30 -8.20 1.70
CA ASN A 311 -8.64 -7.13 2.64
C ASN A 311 -8.10 -5.77 2.14
N TRP A 312 -8.52 -4.70 2.82
CA TRP A 312 -8.17 -3.33 2.47
C TRP A 312 -6.68 -3.06 2.56
N GLN A 313 -6.01 -3.54 3.61
CA GLN A 313 -4.60 -3.28 3.84
C GLN A 313 -3.72 -3.82 2.70
N PHE A 314 -3.94 -5.06 2.29
CA PHE A 314 -3.21 -5.67 1.16
C PHE A 314 -3.54 -4.95 -0.16
N SER A 315 -4.83 -4.70 -0.41
CA SER A 315 -5.30 -4.09 -1.66
C SER A 315 -4.86 -2.63 -1.84
N LEU A 316 -4.82 -1.86 -0.76
CA LEU A 316 -4.33 -0.47 -0.74
C LEU A 316 -2.79 -0.42 -0.79
N SER A 317 -2.10 -1.40 -0.21
CA SER A 317 -0.64 -1.54 -0.37
C SER A 317 -0.26 -1.70 -1.85
N LEU A 318 -0.95 -2.60 -2.58
CA LEU A 318 -0.71 -2.80 -4.02
C LEU A 318 -1.00 -1.52 -4.83
N GLN A 319 -2.05 -0.78 -4.46
CA GLN A 319 -2.34 0.50 -5.10
C GLN A 319 -1.24 1.52 -4.84
N PHE A 320 -0.79 1.68 -3.59
CA PHE A 320 0.31 2.58 -3.23
C PHE A 320 1.57 2.29 -4.05
N TRP A 321 2.00 1.02 -4.13
CA TRP A 321 3.18 0.65 -4.93
C TRP A 321 2.98 0.88 -6.43
N SER A 322 1.74 0.83 -6.92
CA SER A 322 1.42 1.20 -8.31
C SER A 322 1.57 2.71 -8.52
N GLU A 323 1.15 3.54 -7.56
CA GLU A 323 1.37 4.99 -7.59
C GLU A 323 2.85 5.35 -7.56
N VAL A 324 3.67 4.66 -6.75
CA VAL A 324 5.13 4.83 -6.72
C VAL A 324 5.72 4.68 -8.13
N VAL A 325 5.35 3.61 -8.85
CA VAL A 325 5.80 3.40 -10.24
C VAL A 325 5.30 4.51 -11.16
N CYS A 326 4.03 4.91 -11.03
CA CYS A 326 3.42 5.91 -11.90
C CYS A 326 4.05 7.31 -11.73
N LEU A 327 4.28 7.74 -10.50
CA LEU A 327 4.75 9.09 -10.19
C LEU A 327 6.27 9.23 -10.34
N LEU A 328 7.03 8.16 -10.12
CA LEU A 328 8.49 8.19 -10.26
C LEU A 328 8.98 7.76 -11.66
N TRP A 329 8.07 7.46 -12.60
CA TRP A 329 8.44 6.90 -13.90
C TRP A 329 9.37 7.80 -14.70
N GLU A 330 9.08 9.11 -14.76
CA GLU A 330 9.87 10.06 -15.55
C GLU A 330 11.24 10.30 -14.91
N ASP A 331 11.28 10.48 -13.58
CA ASP A 331 12.51 10.78 -12.85
C ASP A 331 13.43 9.56 -12.68
N LEU A 332 12.85 8.36 -12.50
CA LEU A 332 13.56 7.12 -12.18
C LEU A 332 13.29 5.99 -13.19
N GLN A 333 13.13 6.33 -14.47
CA GLN A 333 12.65 5.40 -15.51
C GLN A 333 13.37 4.05 -15.55
N ILE A 334 14.71 4.05 -15.42
CA ILE A 334 15.52 2.82 -15.45
C ILE A 334 15.14 1.90 -14.28
N ILE A 335 15.10 2.45 -13.06
CA ILE A 335 14.74 1.71 -11.85
C ILE A 335 13.28 1.24 -11.93
N CYS A 336 12.35 2.11 -12.35
CA CYS A 336 10.94 1.75 -12.48
C CYS A 336 10.73 0.61 -13.48
N LYS A 337 11.45 0.61 -14.62
CA LYS A 337 11.43 -0.49 -15.59
C LYS A 337 11.85 -1.83 -14.98
N GLU A 338 12.83 -1.82 -14.09
CA GLU A 338 13.33 -3.03 -13.42
C GLU A 338 12.35 -3.57 -12.37
N ILE A 339 11.73 -2.70 -11.56
CA ILE A 339 10.88 -3.13 -10.43
C ILE A 339 9.41 -3.41 -10.82
N SER A 340 8.90 -2.76 -11.88
CA SER A 340 7.50 -2.87 -12.31
C SER A 340 7.02 -4.30 -12.58
N PRO A 341 7.79 -5.18 -13.26
CA PRO A 341 7.33 -6.53 -13.59
C PRO A 341 6.91 -7.36 -12.38
N GLN A 342 7.63 -7.22 -11.25
CA GLN A 342 7.30 -7.93 -10.01
C GLN A 342 5.94 -7.49 -9.46
N LEU A 343 5.71 -6.18 -9.39
CA LEU A 343 4.42 -5.64 -8.92
C LEU A 343 3.28 -6.02 -9.85
N ILE A 344 3.49 -5.93 -11.17
CA ILE A 344 2.48 -6.30 -12.17
C ILE A 344 2.05 -7.76 -11.99
N ASN A 345 3.02 -8.68 -11.87
CA ASN A 345 2.73 -10.10 -11.65
C ASN A 345 2.01 -10.34 -10.33
N LEU A 346 2.45 -9.68 -9.25
CA LEU A 346 1.82 -9.78 -7.94
C LEU A 346 0.34 -9.35 -7.98
N ILE A 347 0.03 -8.24 -8.65
CA ILE A 347 -1.36 -7.77 -8.81
C ILE A 347 -2.16 -8.76 -9.66
N LEU A 348 -1.59 -9.25 -10.77
CA LEU A 348 -2.24 -10.22 -11.65
C LEU A 348 -2.57 -11.53 -10.94
N ASP A 349 -1.65 -12.04 -10.13
CA ASP A 349 -1.85 -13.26 -9.35
C ASP A 349 -2.86 -13.05 -8.22
N THR A 350 -2.83 -11.89 -7.57
CA THR A 350 -3.84 -11.50 -6.57
C THR A 350 -5.24 -11.51 -7.18
N MET A 351 -5.41 -10.96 -8.38
CA MET A 351 -6.72 -10.96 -9.07
C MET A 351 -7.25 -12.37 -9.41
N ARG A 352 -6.36 -13.36 -9.53
CA ARG A 352 -6.71 -14.75 -9.90
C ARG A 352 -6.97 -15.64 -8.70
N LEU A 353 -6.67 -15.20 -7.47
CA LEU A 353 -6.76 -16.02 -6.25
C LEU A 353 -8.18 -16.59 -6.05
N ILE A 354 -9.21 -15.74 -6.16
CA ILE A 354 -10.62 -16.16 -6.19
C ILE A 354 -11.32 -15.50 -7.38
N PRO A 355 -11.53 -16.22 -8.50
CA PRO A 355 -12.13 -15.68 -9.71
C PRO A 355 -13.67 -15.74 -9.66
N THR A 356 -14.28 -15.26 -8.56
CA THR A 356 -15.74 -15.20 -8.43
C THR A 356 -16.28 -13.79 -8.70
N GLU A 357 -17.51 -13.71 -9.18
CA GLU A 357 -18.21 -12.44 -9.45
C GLU A 357 -18.38 -11.57 -8.19
N GLN A 358 -18.35 -12.19 -7.01
CA GLN A 358 -18.44 -11.49 -5.72
C GLN A 358 -17.24 -10.59 -5.42
N TYR A 359 -16.08 -10.88 -6.02
CA TYR A 359 -14.85 -10.10 -5.88
C TYR A 359 -14.57 -9.20 -7.08
N TYR A 360 -15.55 -8.97 -7.97
CA TYR A 360 -15.38 -8.02 -9.06
C TYR A 360 -15.02 -6.59 -8.62
N PRO A 361 -15.52 -6.04 -7.50
CA PRO A 361 -15.05 -4.74 -7.01
C PRO A 361 -13.54 -4.72 -6.76
N LEU A 362 -13.03 -5.69 -5.99
CA LEU A 362 -11.59 -5.85 -5.77
C LEU A 362 -10.82 -6.03 -7.08
N ARG A 363 -11.28 -6.94 -7.96
CA ARG A 363 -10.59 -7.21 -9.25
C ARG A 363 -10.53 -5.96 -10.12
N LEU A 364 -11.61 -5.17 -10.20
CA LEU A 364 -11.61 -3.93 -10.98
C LEU A 364 -10.72 -2.86 -10.35
N ARG A 365 -10.66 -2.78 -9.03
CA ARG A 365 -9.75 -1.87 -8.32
C ARG A 365 -8.28 -2.20 -8.63
N LEU A 366 -7.90 -3.48 -8.56
CA LEU A 366 -6.57 -3.95 -8.91
C LEU A 366 -6.25 -3.76 -10.41
N LEU A 367 -7.23 -4.05 -11.27
CA LEU A 367 -7.10 -3.84 -12.72
C LEU A 367 -6.92 -2.37 -13.06
N SER A 368 -7.60 -1.48 -12.33
CA SER A 368 -7.44 -0.02 -12.47
C SER A 368 -6.02 0.42 -12.17
N SER A 369 -5.36 -0.16 -11.16
CA SER A 369 -3.95 0.11 -10.88
C SER A 369 -3.04 -0.27 -12.05
N LEU A 370 -3.28 -1.43 -12.69
CA LEU A 370 -2.52 -1.87 -13.87
C LEU A 370 -2.77 -0.97 -15.09
N VAL A 371 -4.02 -0.54 -15.31
CA VAL A 371 -4.35 0.40 -16.38
C VAL A 371 -3.69 1.76 -16.14
N ARG A 372 -3.66 2.23 -14.89
CA ARG A 372 -2.95 3.46 -14.52
C ARG A 372 -1.45 3.36 -14.78
N ILE A 373 -0.82 2.23 -14.45
CA ILE A 373 0.59 1.97 -14.83
C ILE A 373 0.76 2.06 -16.34
N CYS A 374 -0.09 1.38 -17.13
CA CYS A 374 -0.02 1.46 -18.60
C CYS A 374 -0.09 2.91 -19.09
N ARG A 375 -1.00 3.71 -18.52
CA ARG A 375 -1.23 5.10 -18.92
C ARG A 375 -0.05 6.02 -18.57
N SER A 376 0.50 5.89 -17.37
CA SER A 376 1.59 6.76 -16.90
C SER A 376 2.95 6.40 -17.50
N THR A 377 3.15 5.12 -17.84
CA THR A 377 4.46 4.61 -18.26
C THR A 377 4.56 4.23 -19.73
N HIS A 378 3.42 4.14 -20.42
CA HIS A 378 3.26 3.53 -21.75
C HIS A 378 3.75 2.07 -21.82
N LEU A 379 3.97 1.40 -20.68
CA LEU A 379 4.27 -0.03 -20.65
C LEU A 379 3.05 -0.84 -21.06
N TYR A 380 3.23 -1.71 -22.05
CA TYR A 380 2.19 -2.64 -22.46
C TYR A 380 2.07 -3.80 -21.46
N ILE A 381 0.93 -3.86 -20.78
CA ILE A 381 0.51 -5.00 -19.97
C ILE A 381 -0.68 -5.66 -20.69
N PRO A 382 -0.66 -6.97 -21.00
CA PRO A 382 -1.75 -7.63 -21.70
C PRO A 382 -2.96 -7.87 -20.77
N LEU A 383 -3.85 -6.87 -20.67
CA LEU A 383 -5.03 -6.88 -19.78
C LEU A 383 -6.33 -7.32 -20.48
N SER A 384 -6.26 -7.58 -21.78
CA SER A 384 -7.40 -7.95 -22.62
C SER A 384 -8.15 -9.19 -22.12
N SER A 385 -7.44 -10.21 -21.62
CA SER A 385 -8.09 -11.45 -21.16
C SER A 385 -8.91 -11.24 -19.90
N GLN A 386 -8.43 -10.43 -18.96
CA GLN A 386 -9.10 -10.06 -17.72
C GLN A 386 -10.39 -9.29 -18.03
N PHE A 387 -10.34 -8.37 -19.00
CA PHE A 387 -11.55 -7.67 -19.44
C PHE A 387 -12.56 -8.60 -20.11
N VAL A 388 -12.11 -9.42 -21.06
CA VAL A 388 -12.98 -10.33 -21.82
C VAL A 388 -13.64 -11.37 -20.90
N GLU A 389 -12.93 -11.88 -19.89
CA GLU A 389 -13.46 -12.82 -18.90
C GLU A 389 -14.67 -12.25 -18.14
N MET A 390 -14.64 -10.96 -17.80
CA MET A 390 -15.70 -10.29 -17.03
C MET A 390 -16.88 -9.83 -17.89
N ALA A 391 -16.71 -9.68 -19.20
CA ALA A 391 -17.73 -9.13 -20.12
C ALA A 391 -19.09 -9.86 -20.06
N PRO A 392 -19.17 -11.22 -20.01
CA PRO A 392 -20.45 -11.92 -20.00
C PRO A 392 -21.33 -11.58 -18.80
N PHE A 393 -20.76 -11.25 -17.63
CA PHE A 393 -21.53 -10.88 -16.45
C PHE A 393 -22.35 -9.60 -16.69
N PHE A 394 -21.76 -8.63 -17.39
CA PHE A 394 -22.38 -7.33 -17.67
C PHE A 394 -23.39 -7.36 -18.81
N LEU A 395 -23.26 -8.32 -19.72
CA LEU A 395 -24.15 -8.53 -20.87
C LEU A 395 -25.37 -9.40 -20.53
N LYS A 396 -25.22 -10.35 -19.62
CA LYS A 396 -26.33 -11.19 -19.16
C LYS A 396 -27.40 -10.34 -18.47
N LYS A 397 -28.66 -10.55 -18.86
CA LYS A 397 -29.81 -9.91 -18.21
C LYS A 397 -29.80 -10.22 -16.71
N SER A 398 -29.94 -9.20 -15.88
CA SER A 398 -30.08 -9.38 -14.43
C SER A 398 -31.42 -10.02 -14.08
N ARG A 399 -31.48 -10.70 -12.93
CA ARG A 399 -32.77 -11.10 -12.36
C ARG A 399 -33.42 -9.86 -11.75
N ASN A 400 -34.72 -9.70 -11.95
CA ASN A 400 -35.45 -8.56 -11.39
C ASN A 400 -35.61 -8.78 -9.88
N LEU A 401 -34.78 -8.09 -9.08
CA LEU A 401 -35.10 -7.87 -7.67
C LEU A 401 -36.24 -6.85 -7.54
N THR A 402 -36.97 -6.89 -6.43
CA THR A 402 -37.96 -5.82 -6.18
C THR A 402 -37.24 -4.48 -5.96
N ARG A 403 -37.91 -3.36 -6.25
CA ARG A 403 -37.30 -2.01 -6.17
C ARG A 403 -36.70 -1.70 -4.79
N GLY A 404 -37.32 -2.20 -3.72
CA GLY A 404 -36.82 -2.04 -2.35
C GLY A 404 -35.53 -2.83 -2.09
N GLU A 405 -35.46 -4.08 -2.56
CA GLU A 405 -34.26 -4.93 -2.45
C GLU A 405 -33.09 -4.35 -3.27
N ASP A 406 -33.36 -3.84 -4.47
CA ASP A 406 -32.30 -3.27 -5.34
C ASP A 406 -31.69 -1.99 -4.74
N SER A 407 -32.50 -1.16 -4.07
CA SER A 407 -32.01 0.05 -3.38
C SER A 407 -31.16 -0.25 -2.15
N ALA A 408 -31.38 -1.39 -1.49
CA ALA A 408 -30.61 -1.81 -0.33
C ALA A 408 -29.17 -2.25 -0.68
N TYR A 409 -28.90 -2.52 -1.96
CA TYR A 409 -27.60 -2.96 -2.47
C TYR A 409 -26.80 -1.85 -3.17
N SER A 410 -26.96 -0.60 -2.75
CA SER A 410 -26.19 0.54 -3.27
C SER A 410 -24.76 0.54 -2.72
N PHE A 411 -23.89 -0.28 -3.31
CA PHE A 411 -22.46 -0.31 -3.02
C PHE A 411 -21.67 0.50 -4.04
N ASP A 412 -20.69 1.28 -3.57
CA ASP A 412 -19.69 1.90 -4.43
C ASP A 412 -18.56 0.89 -4.70
N VAL A 413 -18.12 0.84 -5.96
CA VAL A 413 -17.01 0.00 -6.42
C VAL A 413 -15.72 0.42 -5.72
N LEU A 414 -15.57 1.70 -5.40
CA LEU A 414 -14.36 2.23 -4.76
C LEU A 414 -14.25 1.87 -3.27
N THR A 415 -15.37 1.57 -2.61
CA THR A 415 -15.44 1.35 -1.16
C THR A 415 -15.78 -0.09 -0.77
N THR A 416 -15.78 -1.01 -1.74
CA THR A 416 -16.20 -2.40 -1.54
C THR A 416 -15.16 -3.34 -2.13
N LEU A 417 -14.75 -4.38 -1.39
CA LEU A 417 -13.88 -5.45 -1.92
C LEU A 417 -14.67 -6.70 -2.29
N HIS A 418 -15.72 -6.99 -1.53
CA HIS A 418 -16.53 -8.20 -1.64
C HIS A 418 -18.00 -7.87 -1.47
N ILE A 419 -18.85 -8.53 -2.26
CA ILE A 419 -20.31 -8.40 -2.16
C ILE A 419 -21.00 -9.73 -1.84
N PRO A 420 -22.16 -9.71 -1.15
CA PRO A 420 -23.01 -10.88 -1.00
C PRO A 420 -23.51 -11.44 -2.34
N LYS A 421 -23.85 -12.73 -2.39
CA LYS A 421 -24.30 -13.40 -3.63
C LYS A 421 -25.61 -12.82 -4.16
N GLU A 422 -26.48 -12.38 -3.26
CA GLU A 422 -27.79 -11.80 -3.55
C GLU A 422 -27.63 -10.49 -4.32
N CYS A 423 -26.61 -9.70 -3.97
CA CYS A 423 -26.26 -8.44 -4.63
C CYS A 423 -25.87 -8.65 -6.10
N LEU A 424 -25.40 -9.84 -6.49
CA LEU A 424 -25.11 -10.13 -7.89
C LEU A 424 -26.35 -10.06 -8.78
N ALA A 425 -27.56 -10.16 -8.23
CA ALA A 425 -28.81 -9.98 -8.97
C ALA A 425 -29.25 -8.50 -9.05
N SER A 426 -28.63 -7.59 -8.31
CA SER A 426 -28.99 -6.17 -8.32
C SER A 426 -28.69 -5.54 -9.69
N GLN A 427 -29.69 -4.87 -10.26
CA GLN A 427 -29.56 -4.18 -11.53
C GLN A 427 -28.78 -2.88 -11.36
N SER A 428 -29.03 -2.15 -10.27
CA SER A 428 -28.31 -0.93 -9.92
C SER A 428 -26.81 -1.19 -9.77
N TYR A 429 -26.44 -2.20 -8.97
CA TYR A 429 -25.03 -2.58 -8.77
C TYR A 429 -24.34 -2.98 -10.08
N ARG A 430 -24.96 -3.87 -10.87
CA ARG A 430 -24.41 -4.27 -12.18
C ARG A 430 -24.20 -3.09 -13.11
N LYS A 431 -25.14 -2.14 -13.13
CA LYS A 431 -25.05 -0.92 -13.96
C LYS A 431 -23.88 -0.04 -13.54
N ASN A 432 -23.68 0.18 -12.24
CA ASN A 432 -22.57 0.98 -11.71
C ASN A 432 -21.22 0.31 -11.99
N LEU A 433 -21.11 -0.99 -11.69
CA LEU A 433 -19.91 -1.77 -11.93
C LEU A 433 -19.54 -1.81 -13.43
N ARG A 434 -20.54 -1.95 -14.31
CA ARG A 434 -20.37 -1.90 -15.77
C ARG A 434 -19.84 -0.56 -16.25
N LYS A 435 -20.32 0.55 -15.67
CA LYS A 435 -19.82 1.89 -16.02
C LYS A 435 -18.33 2.00 -15.71
N THR A 436 -17.90 1.57 -14.52
CA THR A 436 -16.49 1.56 -14.12
C THR A 436 -15.65 0.65 -15.04
N TYR A 437 -16.14 -0.57 -15.29
CA TYR A 437 -15.50 -1.52 -16.20
C TYR A 437 -15.31 -0.95 -17.62
N LEU A 438 -16.36 -0.38 -18.21
CA LEU A 438 -16.28 0.21 -19.56
C LEU A 438 -15.38 1.44 -19.61
N SER A 439 -15.40 2.28 -18.56
CA SER A 439 -14.51 3.43 -18.45
C SER A 439 -13.05 2.98 -18.47
N MET A 440 -12.73 1.95 -17.68
CA MET A 440 -11.38 1.40 -17.57
C MET A 440 -10.91 0.71 -18.85
N MET A 441 -11.79 -0.05 -19.52
CA MET A 441 -11.47 -0.58 -20.86
C MET A 441 -11.20 0.54 -21.85
N THR A 442 -12.05 1.58 -21.88
CA THR A 442 -11.89 2.72 -22.78
C THR A 442 -10.54 3.40 -22.56
N GLU A 443 -10.18 3.65 -21.30
CA GLU A 443 -8.89 4.22 -20.94
C GLU A 443 -7.71 3.32 -21.37
N TYR A 444 -7.76 2.02 -21.07
CA TYR A 444 -6.71 1.07 -21.44
C TYR A 444 -6.46 1.02 -22.95
N TYR A 445 -7.50 0.86 -23.77
CA TYR A 445 -7.32 0.81 -25.23
C TYR A 445 -6.99 2.20 -25.81
N ALA A 446 -7.48 3.29 -25.20
CA ALA A 446 -7.09 4.64 -25.61
C ALA A 446 -5.59 4.90 -25.41
N THR A 447 -4.99 4.40 -24.33
CA THR A 447 -3.53 4.50 -24.06
C THR A 447 -2.68 3.98 -25.22
N PHE A 448 -3.15 2.95 -25.93
CA PHE A 448 -2.42 2.34 -27.05
C PHE A 448 -3.03 2.70 -28.41
N SER A 449 -4.02 3.59 -28.46
CA SER A 449 -4.80 3.87 -29.68
C SER A 449 -4.03 4.61 -30.76
N ASN A 450 -2.93 5.27 -30.40
CA ASN A 450 -2.00 5.87 -31.36
C ASN A 450 -0.89 4.91 -31.83
N SER A 451 -0.81 3.70 -31.26
CA SER A 451 0.22 2.74 -31.66
C SER A 451 -0.04 2.20 -33.05
N ILE A 452 1.04 2.07 -33.83
CA ILE A 452 0.97 1.39 -35.13
C ILE A 452 0.45 -0.04 -34.95
N ALA A 453 0.76 -0.72 -33.85
CA ALA A 453 0.36 -2.11 -33.58
C ALA A 453 -1.06 -2.26 -33.01
N PHE A 454 -1.81 -1.16 -32.89
CA PHE A 454 -3.17 -1.19 -32.33
C PHE A 454 -4.10 -2.20 -33.03
N PRO A 455 -4.12 -2.32 -34.38
CA PRO A 455 -4.96 -3.30 -35.06
C PRO A 455 -4.72 -4.74 -34.59
N GLU A 456 -3.47 -5.14 -34.45
CA GLU A 456 -3.09 -6.47 -33.98
C GLU A 456 -3.50 -6.69 -32.51
N LEU A 457 -3.38 -5.65 -31.68
CA LEU A 457 -3.73 -5.68 -30.26
C LEU A 457 -5.23 -5.94 -30.04
N VAL A 458 -6.11 -5.31 -30.83
CA VAL A 458 -7.56 -5.33 -30.58
C VAL A 458 -8.33 -6.41 -31.33
N VAL A 459 -7.80 -6.97 -32.43
CA VAL A 459 -8.46 -8.04 -33.21
C VAL A 459 -9.01 -9.19 -32.36
N PRO A 460 -8.24 -9.81 -31.44
CA PRO A 460 -8.78 -10.91 -30.63
C PRO A 460 -9.93 -10.47 -29.71
N VAL A 461 -9.86 -9.23 -29.21
CA VAL A 461 -10.88 -8.65 -28.32
C VAL A 461 -12.16 -8.35 -29.09
N ILE A 462 -12.05 -7.71 -30.25
CA ILE A 462 -13.17 -7.43 -31.15
C ILE A 462 -13.92 -8.72 -31.48
N SER A 463 -13.18 -9.77 -31.85
CA SER A 463 -13.75 -11.08 -32.17
C SER A 463 -14.56 -11.68 -31.01
N GLN A 464 -14.00 -11.68 -29.79
CA GLN A 464 -14.68 -12.20 -28.60
C GLN A 464 -15.91 -11.35 -28.22
N LEU A 465 -15.79 -10.02 -28.26
CA LEU A 465 -16.90 -9.13 -27.94
C LEU A 465 -18.06 -9.28 -28.94
N ARG A 466 -17.79 -9.46 -30.24
CA ARG A 466 -18.83 -9.75 -31.25
C ARG A 466 -19.63 -11.01 -30.89
N ILE A 467 -18.94 -12.08 -30.48
CA ILE A 467 -19.58 -13.33 -30.06
C ILE A 467 -20.48 -13.08 -28.83
N PHE A 468 -20.00 -12.32 -27.86
CA PHE A 468 -20.78 -12.05 -26.64
C PHE A 468 -21.98 -11.13 -26.89
N VAL A 469 -21.81 -10.07 -27.67
CA VAL A 469 -22.91 -9.15 -28.03
C VAL A 469 -24.00 -9.90 -28.81
N SER A 470 -23.61 -10.76 -29.76
CA SER A 470 -24.56 -11.61 -30.50
C SER A 470 -25.31 -12.58 -29.57
N ARG A 471 -24.61 -13.16 -28.59
CA ARG A 471 -25.21 -14.08 -27.60
C ARG A 471 -26.13 -13.38 -26.61
N TYR A 472 -25.88 -12.11 -26.30
CA TYR A 472 -26.57 -11.36 -25.26
C TYR A 472 -27.01 -9.96 -25.77
N PRO A 473 -28.06 -9.87 -26.60
CA PRO A 473 -28.43 -8.64 -27.32
C PRO A 473 -29.13 -7.57 -26.46
N PHE A 474 -29.25 -7.78 -25.14
CA PHE A 474 -30.10 -6.94 -24.28
C PHE A 474 -29.40 -5.67 -23.76
N GLU A 475 -28.07 -5.57 -23.85
CA GLU A 475 -27.28 -4.49 -23.27
C GLU A 475 -26.41 -3.80 -24.31
N ASN A 476 -26.77 -2.56 -24.67
CA ASN A 476 -26.13 -1.83 -25.79
C ASN A 476 -24.80 -1.16 -25.43
N SER A 477 -24.47 -0.98 -24.15
CA SER A 477 -23.28 -0.21 -23.76
C SER A 477 -21.97 -0.86 -24.22
N ILE A 478 -21.87 -2.20 -24.16
CA ILE A 478 -20.70 -2.93 -24.67
C ILE A 478 -20.70 -2.95 -26.20
N SER A 479 -21.85 -2.99 -26.86
CA SER A 479 -21.96 -2.85 -28.33
C SER A 479 -21.45 -1.49 -28.80
N GLN A 480 -21.79 -0.41 -28.07
CA GLN A 480 -21.28 0.94 -28.36
C GLN A 480 -19.76 1.04 -28.14
N PHE A 481 -19.23 0.40 -27.10
CA PHE A 481 -17.79 0.31 -26.89
C PHE A 481 -17.11 -0.46 -28.03
N LEU A 482 -17.67 -1.60 -28.44
CA LEU A 482 -17.17 -2.41 -29.54
C LEU A 482 -17.10 -1.61 -30.85
N GLN A 483 -18.16 -0.85 -31.18
CA GLN A 483 -18.16 0.02 -32.36
C GLN A 483 -17.00 1.00 -32.33
N LYS A 484 -16.75 1.67 -31.20
CA LYS A 484 -15.63 2.62 -31.06
C LYS A 484 -14.27 1.95 -31.21
N LEU A 485 -14.15 0.71 -30.73
CA LEU A 485 -12.93 -0.09 -30.87
C LEU A 485 -12.69 -0.45 -32.35
N GLU A 486 -13.75 -0.81 -33.08
CA GLU A 486 -13.72 -1.08 -34.52
C GLU A 486 -13.42 0.17 -35.34
N ASP A 487 -14.05 1.30 -35.01
CA ASP A 487 -13.78 2.59 -35.66
C ASP A 487 -12.31 2.99 -35.48
N THR A 488 -11.75 2.76 -34.28
CA THR A 488 -10.34 3.03 -34.00
C THR A 488 -9.43 2.07 -34.77
N TYR A 489 -9.79 0.79 -34.83
CA TYR A 489 -9.10 -0.20 -35.65
C TYR A 489 -9.00 0.27 -37.11
N SER A 490 -10.12 0.66 -37.72
CA SER A 490 -10.16 1.12 -39.11
C SER A 490 -9.41 2.44 -39.30
N PHE A 491 -9.52 3.36 -38.35
CA PHE A 491 -8.81 4.63 -38.37
C PHE A 491 -7.28 4.43 -38.42
N ILE A 492 -6.74 3.57 -37.55
CA ILE A 492 -5.30 3.27 -37.55
C ILE A 492 -4.89 2.48 -38.78
N GLN A 493 -5.71 1.54 -39.24
CA GLN A 493 -5.44 0.79 -40.47
C GLN A 493 -5.34 1.72 -41.69
N GLN A 494 -6.21 2.72 -41.81
CA GLN A 494 -6.14 3.72 -42.88
C GLN A 494 -4.85 4.57 -42.79
N LYS A 495 -4.44 4.96 -41.59
CA LYS A 495 -3.17 5.68 -41.39
C LYS A 495 -1.95 4.82 -41.77
N ARG A 496 -2.00 3.51 -41.50
CA ARG A 496 -0.94 2.54 -41.89
C ARG A 496 -0.77 2.38 -43.39
N LEU A 497 -1.83 2.53 -44.19
CA LEU A 497 -1.75 2.38 -45.65
C LEU A 497 -0.83 3.42 -46.31
N ASN A 498 -0.60 4.56 -45.64
CA ASN A 498 0.22 5.66 -46.15
C ASN A 498 1.68 5.60 -45.63
N ILE A 499 2.08 4.49 -45.00
CA ILE A 499 3.39 4.31 -44.41
C ILE A 499 4.31 3.57 -45.39
N GLU A 500 5.49 4.13 -45.66
CA GLU A 500 6.53 3.51 -46.49
C GLU A 500 7.61 2.77 -45.68
N PHE A 501 7.60 2.90 -44.35
CA PHE A 501 8.60 2.28 -43.48
C PHE A 501 8.15 0.93 -42.91
N THR A 502 9.14 0.12 -42.52
CA THR A 502 8.90 -1.19 -41.91
C THR A 502 8.98 -1.11 -40.39
N GLN A 503 8.47 -2.13 -39.69
CA GLN A 503 8.54 -2.24 -38.22
C GLN A 503 9.97 -2.23 -37.66
N LYS A 504 11.00 -2.47 -38.50
CA LYS A 504 12.41 -2.40 -38.11
C LYS A 504 12.92 -0.96 -37.97
N ASP A 505 12.23 0.00 -38.57
CA ASP A 505 12.58 1.42 -38.46
C ASP A 505 11.95 1.99 -37.18
N HIS A 506 12.60 1.74 -36.05
CA HIS A 506 12.13 2.18 -34.74
C HIS A 506 11.93 3.70 -34.65
N SER A 507 12.79 4.48 -35.32
CA SER A 507 12.69 5.94 -35.32
C SER A 507 11.41 6.41 -36.01
N GLN A 508 11.06 5.82 -37.16
CA GLN A 508 9.83 6.17 -37.86
C GLN A 508 8.57 5.65 -37.14
N VAL A 509 8.64 4.49 -36.49
CA VAL A 509 7.56 4.00 -35.62
C VAL A 509 7.29 4.98 -34.48
N ILE A 510 8.34 5.41 -33.76
CA ILE A 510 8.21 6.38 -32.66
C ILE A 510 7.66 7.71 -33.18
N ALA A 511 8.11 8.17 -34.35
CA ALA A 511 7.59 9.39 -34.96
C ALA A 511 6.08 9.29 -35.26
N PHE A 512 5.62 8.17 -35.84
CA PHE A 512 4.20 7.92 -36.09
C PHE A 512 3.37 7.98 -34.80
N GLU A 513 3.83 7.32 -33.74
CA GLU A 513 3.10 7.26 -32.46
C GLU A 513 3.09 8.62 -31.74
N ARG A 514 4.13 9.43 -31.92
CA ARG A 514 4.23 10.78 -31.35
C ARG A 514 3.37 11.80 -32.10
N ASP A 515 3.36 11.73 -33.43
CA ASP A 515 2.65 12.70 -34.28
C ASP A 515 1.13 12.46 -34.25
N LEU A 516 0.69 11.24 -33.94
CA LEU A 516 -0.71 10.90 -33.76
C LEU A 516 -1.12 11.05 -32.28
N ASP A 517 -1.83 12.13 -31.96
CA ASP A 517 -2.43 12.26 -30.62
C ASP A 517 -3.51 11.19 -30.41
N TRP A 518 -3.36 10.38 -29.36
CA TRP A 518 -4.33 9.35 -28.98
C TRP A 518 -5.73 9.93 -28.76
N ARG A 519 -5.85 11.19 -28.32
CA ARG A 519 -7.15 11.88 -28.13
C ARG A 519 -7.89 12.15 -29.43
N SER A 520 -7.19 12.13 -30.57
CA SER A 520 -7.81 12.31 -31.89
C SER A 520 -8.53 11.04 -32.38
N THR A 521 -8.19 9.88 -31.82
CA THR A 521 -8.75 8.59 -32.21
C THR A 521 -10.21 8.43 -31.77
N PRO A 522 -11.03 7.61 -32.45
CA PRO A 522 -12.43 7.40 -32.06
C PRO A 522 -12.62 6.95 -30.60
N ILE A 523 -11.78 6.04 -30.10
CA ILE A 523 -11.82 5.60 -28.70
C ILE A 523 -11.23 6.64 -27.75
N GLY A 524 -10.17 7.34 -28.14
CA GLY A 524 -9.55 8.39 -27.33
C GLY A 524 -10.50 9.55 -27.04
N LYS A 525 -11.32 9.96 -28.01
CA LYS A 525 -12.40 10.95 -27.84
C LYS A 525 -13.46 10.56 -26.81
N SER A 526 -13.48 9.29 -26.40
CA SER A 526 -14.45 8.75 -25.43
C SER A 526 -13.90 8.69 -24.00
N VAL A 527 -12.61 8.92 -23.82
CA VAL A 527 -12.01 9.10 -22.49
C VAL A 527 -12.44 10.47 -21.97
N LYS A 528 -12.96 10.51 -20.76
CA LYS A 528 -13.43 11.74 -20.12
C LYS A 528 -12.32 12.45 -19.36
#